data_AF-A0A9E1E097-F1
#
_entry.id   AF-A0A9E1E097-F1
#
_cell.length_a   1.000
_cell.length_b   1.000
_cell.length_c   1.000
_cell.angle_alpha   90.00
_cell.angle_beta   90.00
_cell.angle_gamma   90.00
#
_symmetry.space_group_name_H-M   'P 1'
#
loop_
_entity.id
_entity.type
_entity.pdbx_description
1 polymer ?
#
loop_
_entity_poly.entity_id
_entity_poly.type
_entity_poly.pdbx_seq_one_letter_code
_entity_poly.pdbx_strand_id
1 'polypeptide(L)'
;MNDDSNHIRLVAGFEIRPPADGARFVFERADAERLGGLIAEDLAHCVSEVTRGHLITGPALLEPGQVISPEHAPWSSMLRVAGPERKPGVTSLGAHAGRLAHAPLMPYWTPPRGRFVCLPIVLSFSDAAVREALSARLEQTLFETGGLRPPAMGTLVEISDLDPVHGQLMTRADLMALIKVQLAGAGLDPFWPPVEHAVLQPQQPVTLELPGGLVADWNVDAGGWELDFVPYHAADCDAAAYALWLRALRQTTAVLESHLVRWRADSRIEAVEIDPQGRWACCDLGPAAPSGRASIVQHPDVGLIAYAGVIGGRRKAFYPLDQDALDALEADLRASGIEQFDRTAALDLLATS
;
A
#
# COMPACT_ATOMS: atom_id res chain seq x y z
N MET A 1 9.74 3.34 -22.57
CA MET A 1 9.52 2.32 -23.62
C MET A 1 8.27 1.53 -23.20
N ASN A 2 7.09 2.07 -23.55
CA ASN A 2 5.79 1.55 -23.16
C ASN A 2 5.42 0.33 -24.01
N ASP A 3 5.71 -0.88 -23.52
CA ASP A 3 5.13 -2.12 -24.04
C ASP A 3 3.76 -2.42 -23.36
N ASP A 4 3.13 -1.38 -22.81
CA ASP A 4 1.94 -1.47 -21.96
C ASP A 4 0.61 -1.50 -22.75
N SER A 5 0.65 -1.41 -24.08
CA SER A 5 -0.54 -1.12 -24.90
C SER A 5 -1.37 -2.34 -25.30
N ASN A 6 -0.86 -3.57 -25.14
CA ASN A 6 -1.45 -4.75 -25.79
C ASN A 6 -2.05 -5.78 -24.82
N HIS A 7 -2.22 -5.43 -23.54
CA HIS A 7 -2.79 -6.33 -22.54
C HIS A 7 -3.93 -5.69 -21.75
N ILE A 8 -4.80 -6.56 -21.24
CA ILE A 8 -5.86 -6.24 -20.30
C ILE A 8 -5.43 -6.81 -18.94
N ARG A 9 -5.49 -5.99 -17.90
CA ARG A 9 -5.15 -6.36 -16.52
C ARG A 9 -6.43 -6.72 -15.77
N LEU A 10 -6.49 -7.95 -15.31
CA LEU A 10 -7.61 -8.53 -14.57
C LEU A 10 -7.09 -9.08 -13.24
N VAL A 11 -8.02 -9.39 -12.35
CA VAL A 11 -7.74 -10.13 -11.11
C VAL A 11 -8.83 -11.16 -10.87
N ALA A 12 -8.48 -12.26 -10.23
CA ALA A 12 -9.42 -13.06 -9.46
C ALA A 12 -9.27 -12.66 -7.99
N GLY A 13 -10.27 -11.94 -7.46
CA GLY A 13 -10.33 -11.53 -6.06
C GLY A 13 -11.03 -12.57 -5.20
N PHE A 14 -10.55 -12.76 -3.98
CA PHE A 14 -11.06 -13.72 -3.01
C PHE A 14 -11.22 -13.05 -1.65
N GLU A 15 -12.42 -13.11 -1.09
CA GLU A 15 -12.64 -12.83 0.32
C GLU A 15 -12.43 -14.13 1.11
N ILE A 16 -11.49 -14.11 2.05
CA ILE A 16 -11.09 -15.27 2.84
C ILE A 16 -11.43 -15.09 4.32
N ARG A 17 -11.71 -16.19 5.00
CA ARG A 17 -11.68 -16.20 6.47
C ARG A 17 -10.25 -15.97 6.99
N PRO A 18 -10.08 -15.63 8.28
CA PRO A 18 -8.76 -15.61 8.89
C PRO A 18 -8.00 -16.92 8.56
N PRO A 19 -6.82 -16.81 7.91
CA PRO A 19 -6.08 -18.00 7.50
C PRO A 19 -5.58 -18.77 8.72
N ALA A 20 -5.52 -20.09 8.59
CA ALA A 20 -4.83 -20.93 9.57
C ALA A 20 -3.31 -20.72 9.50
N ASP A 21 -2.62 -21.11 10.56
CA ASP A 21 -1.15 -21.11 10.57
C ASP A 21 -0.61 -22.02 9.46
N GLY A 22 0.26 -21.47 8.61
CA GLY A 22 0.85 -22.22 7.49
C GLY A 22 0.09 -22.16 6.17
N ALA A 23 -1.01 -21.39 6.08
CA ALA A 23 -1.69 -21.13 4.82
C ALA A 23 -0.74 -20.59 3.74
N ARG A 24 -0.93 -21.04 2.50
CA ARG A 24 -0.02 -20.74 1.39
C ARG A 24 -0.61 -19.68 0.46
N PHE A 25 0.15 -18.61 0.24
CA PHE A 25 -0.21 -17.54 -0.69
C PHE A 25 0.64 -17.56 -1.97
N VAL A 26 1.63 -18.45 -2.04
CA VAL A 26 2.49 -18.67 -3.21
C VAL A 26 2.29 -20.10 -3.69
N PHE A 27 2.03 -20.26 -4.98
CA PHE A 27 1.68 -21.54 -5.58
C PHE A 27 2.87 -22.16 -6.31
N GLU A 28 3.12 -23.45 -6.09
CA GLU A 28 4.05 -24.21 -6.92
C GLU A 28 3.50 -24.34 -8.35
N ARG A 29 4.39 -24.57 -9.33
CA ARG A 29 4.01 -24.64 -10.76
C ARG A 29 2.78 -25.50 -11.05
N ALA A 30 2.70 -26.70 -10.50
CA ALA A 30 1.57 -27.61 -10.74
C ALA A 30 0.26 -27.07 -10.13
N ASP A 31 0.33 -26.46 -8.95
CA ASP A 31 -0.84 -25.87 -8.28
C ASP A 31 -1.33 -24.63 -9.03
N ALA A 32 -0.41 -23.78 -9.50
CA ALA A 32 -0.73 -22.63 -10.33
C ALA A 32 -1.32 -23.01 -11.69
N GLU A 33 -0.83 -24.08 -12.32
CA GLU A 33 -1.38 -24.62 -13.57
C GLU A 33 -2.84 -25.07 -13.39
N ARG A 34 -3.11 -25.84 -12.32
CA ARG A 34 -4.46 -26.30 -11.98
C ARG A 34 -5.42 -25.13 -11.76
N LEU A 35 -5.07 -24.18 -10.89
CA LEU A 35 -5.94 -23.04 -10.59
C LEU A 35 -6.10 -22.11 -11.80
N GLY A 36 -5.01 -21.83 -12.51
CA GLY A 36 -5.03 -20.94 -13.66
C GLY A 36 -5.86 -21.46 -14.83
N GLY A 37 -5.88 -22.78 -15.06
CA GLY A 37 -6.78 -23.41 -16.02
C GLY A 37 -8.26 -23.20 -15.69
N LEU A 38 -8.66 -23.40 -14.42
CA LEU A 38 -10.03 -23.21 -13.97
C LEU A 38 -10.46 -21.73 -14.03
N ILE A 39 -9.56 -20.81 -13.69
CA ILE A 39 -9.80 -19.37 -13.85
C ILE A 39 -9.98 -19.00 -15.32
N ALA A 40 -9.22 -19.61 -16.23
CA ALA A 40 -9.40 -19.40 -17.67
C ALA A 40 -10.77 -19.88 -18.15
N GLU A 41 -11.23 -21.04 -17.67
CA GLU A 41 -12.56 -21.57 -17.97
C GLU A 41 -13.67 -20.66 -17.44
N ASP A 42 -13.53 -20.16 -16.20
CA ASP A 42 -14.48 -19.22 -15.58
C ASP A 42 -14.55 -17.93 -16.41
N LEU A 43 -13.41 -17.35 -16.78
CA LEU A 43 -13.35 -16.14 -17.60
C LEU A 43 -13.98 -16.35 -18.99
N ALA A 44 -13.71 -17.49 -19.63
CA ALA A 44 -14.28 -17.83 -20.93
C ALA A 44 -15.80 -18.08 -20.87
N HIS A 45 -16.30 -18.53 -19.71
CA HIS A 45 -17.74 -18.65 -19.46
C HIS A 45 -18.43 -17.29 -19.38
N CYS A 46 -17.79 -16.29 -18.76
CA CYS A 46 -18.30 -14.92 -18.70
C CYS A 46 -18.22 -14.22 -20.07
N VAL A 47 -17.06 -14.31 -20.74
CA VAL A 47 -16.79 -13.64 -22.03
C VAL A 47 -15.98 -14.57 -22.92
N SER A 48 -16.63 -15.23 -23.89
CA SER A 48 -16.01 -16.25 -24.73
C SER A 48 -14.85 -15.75 -25.60
N GLU A 49 -14.85 -14.46 -25.94
CA GLU A 49 -13.90 -13.81 -26.84
C GLU A 49 -12.49 -13.74 -26.25
N VAL A 50 -12.34 -13.91 -24.94
CA VAL A 50 -11.04 -14.01 -24.25
C VAL A 50 -10.20 -15.18 -24.78
N THR A 51 -10.83 -16.22 -25.33
CA THR A 51 -10.17 -17.39 -25.93
C THR A 51 -9.36 -17.06 -27.18
N ARG A 52 -9.55 -15.87 -27.76
CA ARG A 52 -8.74 -15.36 -28.88
C ARG A 52 -7.39 -14.79 -28.43
N GLY A 53 -7.19 -14.61 -27.13
CA GLY A 53 -5.98 -14.06 -26.53
C GLY A 53 -5.18 -15.10 -25.78
N HIS A 54 -4.05 -14.67 -25.23
CA HIS A 54 -3.22 -15.46 -24.34
C HIS A 54 -3.42 -15.00 -22.89
N LEU A 55 -3.92 -15.88 -22.03
CA LEU A 55 -4.12 -15.62 -20.61
C LEU A 55 -2.85 -15.98 -19.82
N ILE A 56 -2.38 -15.07 -18.98
CA ILE A 56 -1.28 -15.30 -18.05
C ILE A 56 -1.82 -15.16 -16.63
N THR A 57 -1.71 -16.21 -15.82
CA THR A 57 -2.13 -16.18 -14.41
C THR A 57 -0.93 -16.06 -13.48
N GLY A 58 -1.07 -15.28 -12.42
CA GLY A 58 -0.02 -15.01 -11.45
C GLY A 58 0.30 -16.21 -10.56
N PRO A 59 1.47 -16.20 -9.91
CA PRO A 59 1.93 -17.32 -9.08
C PRO A 59 1.51 -17.22 -7.62
N ALA A 60 0.86 -16.14 -7.21
CA ALA A 60 0.61 -15.83 -5.82
C ALA A 60 -0.64 -14.97 -5.64
N LEU A 61 -1.24 -15.10 -4.46
CA LEU A 61 -2.29 -14.22 -3.96
C LEU A 61 -1.65 -13.00 -3.31
N LEU A 62 -1.96 -11.83 -3.83
CA LEU A 62 -1.39 -10.55 -3.44
C LEU A 62 -2.45 -9.68 -2.77
N GLU A 63 -2.01 -8.71 -1.97
CA GLU A 63 -2.93 -7.70 -1.47
C GLU A 63 -3.40 -6.76 -2.60
N PRO A 64 -4.65 -6.27 -2.55
CA PRO A 64 -5.16 -5.31 -3.52
C PRO A 64 -4.25 -4.09 -3.69
N GLY A 65 -3.72 -3.57 -2.58
CA GLY A 65 -2.79 -2.45 -2.58
C GLY A 65 -1.51 -2.74 -3.38
N GLN A 66 -0.93 -3.93 -3.24
CA GLN A 66 0.22 -4.35 -4.04
C GLN A 66 -0.13 -4.47 -5.53
N VAL A 67 -1.31 -5.02 -5.86
CA VAL A 67 -1.73 -5.23 -7.25
C VAL A 67 -1.91 -3.94 -8.03
N ILE A 68 -2.38 -2.88 -7.36
CA ILE A 68 -2.55 -1.56 -7.98
C ILE A 68 -1.33 -0.64 -7.81
N SER A 69 -0.39 -0.98 -6.92
CA SER A 69 0.79 -0.18 -6.61
C SER A 69 1.55 0.23 -7.88
N PRO A 70 2.00 1.48 -8.00
CA PRO A 70 2.77 1.94 -9.17
C PRO A 70 4.06 1.13 -9.40
N GLU A 71 4.71 0.67 -8.33
CA GLU A 71 6.03 0.04 -8.40
C GLU A 71 6.04 -1.45 -8.08
N HIS A 72 5.10 -1.89 -7.25
CA HIS A 72 5.06 -3.26 -6.75
C HIS A 72 4.06 -4.14 -7.50
N ALA A 73 3.30 -3.56 -8.43
CA ALA A 73 2.35 -4.32 -9.21
C ALA A 73 3.04 -5.40 -10.07
N PRO A 74 2.44 -6.59 -10.19
CA PRO A 74 3.11 -7.76 -10.76
C PRO A 74 3.19 -7.73 -12.30
N TRP A 75 2.47 -6.82 -12.96
CA TRP A 75 2.14 -6.90 -14.39
C TRP A 75 3.35 -7.06 -15.31
N SER A 76 4.35 -6.19 -15.18
CA SER A 76 5.54 -6.21 -16.02
C SER A 76 6.42 -7.43 -15.74
N SER A 77 6.48 -7.87 -14.48
CA SER A 77 7.19 -9.07 -14.07
C SER A 77 6.51 -10.33 -14.61
N MET A 78 5.18 -10.38 -14.62
CA MET A 78 4.43 -11.50 -15.19
C MET A 78 4.70 -11.65 -16.69
N LEU A 79 4.63 -10.54 -17.44
CA LEU A 79 4.92 -10.52 -18.88
C LEU A 79 6.36 -10.96 -19.18
N ARG A 80 7.31 -10.51 -18.35
CA ARG A 80 8.72 -10.90 -18.49
C ARG A 80 8.94 -12.39 -18.28
N VAL A 81 8.31 -12.99 -17.28
CA VAL A 81 8.46 -14.43 -16.97
C VAL A 81 7.73 -15.31 -17.97
N ALA A 82 6.53 -14.90 -18.41
CA ALA A 82 5.78 -15.63 -19.43
C ALA A 82 6.51 -15.67 -20.78
N GLY A 83 7.33 -14.66 -21.07
CA GLY A 83 8.11 -14.58 -22.30
C GLY A 83 7.32 -14.05 -23.50
N PRO A 84 7.93 -14.05 -24.70
CA PRO A 84 7.39 -13.36 -25.87
C PRO A 84 6.34 -14.16 -26.67
N GLU A 85 6.17 -15.46 -26.42
CA GLU A 85 5.21 -16.28 -27.17
C GLU A 85 3.77 -16.00 -26.70
N ARG A 86 2.94 -15.42 -27.57
CA ARG A 86 1.58 -14.96 -27.22
C ARG A 86 0.48 -15.53 -28.13
N LYS A 87 0.61 -16.80 -28.52
CA LYS A 87 -0.49 -17.51 -29.21
C LYS A 87 -1.66 -17.73 -28.27
N PRO A 88 -2.91 -17.84 -28.76
CA PRO A 88 -4.04 -18.14 -27.90
C PRO A 88 -3.80 -19.36 -27.00
N GLY A 89 -4.09 -19.23 -25.71
CA GLY A 89 -3.76 -20.23 -24.72
C GLY A 89 -3.66 -19.68 -23.30
N VAL A 90 -3.18 -20.51 -22.38
CA VAL A 90 -3.03 -20.18 -20.96
C VAL A 90 -1.60 -20.49 -20.52
N THR A 91 -0.96 -19.54 -19.84
CA THR A 91 0.29 -19.71 -19.10
C THR A 91 0.04 -19.42 -17.64
N SER A 92 0.26 -20.42 -16.78
CA SER A 92 0.24 -20.21 -15.32
C SER A 92 1.65 -20.08 -14.80
N LEU A 93 1.95 -18.94 -14.18
CA LEU A 93 3.23 -18.73 -13.51
C LEU A 93 3.18 -19.42 -12.15
N GLY A 94 4.25 -20.09 -11.75
CA GLY A 94 4.33 -20.70 -10.42
C GLY A 94 5.74 -20.73 -9.87
N ALA A 95 5.83 -20.85 -8.55
CA ALA A 95 7.07 -20.98 -7.82
C ALA A 95 7.77 -22.32 -8.06
N HIS A 96 9.06 -22.34 -7.76
CA HIS A 96 9.81 -23.56 -7.62
C HIS A 96 10.44 -23.58 -6.22
N ALA A 97 9.95 -24.48 -5.37
CA ALA A 97 10.35 -24.59 -3.96
C ALA A 97 10.17 -23.26 -3.21
N GLY A 98 8.98 -22.67 -3.33
CA GLY A 98 8.58 -21.41 -2.69
C GLY A 98 9.25 -20.15 -3.25
N ARG A 99 10.10 -20.26 -4.27
CA ARG A 99 10.82 -19.11 -4.86
C ARG A 99 10.24 -18.71 -6.21
N LEU A 100 10.05 -17.39 -6.37
CA LEU A 100 9.64 -16.75 -7.62
C LEU A 100 10.82 -16.05 -8.31
N ALA A 101 10.70 -15.87 -9.62
CA ALA A 101 11.76 -15.30 -10.46
C ALA A 101 12.01 -13.80 -10.23
N HIS A 102 11.00 -13.07 -9.73
CA HIS A 102 11.07 -11.63 -9.49
C HIS A 102 10.32 -11.22 -8.21
N ALA A 103 10.84 -10.19 -7.53
CA ALA A 103 10.29 -9.71 -6.27
C ALA A 103 8.84 -9.21 -6.33
N PRO A 104 8.39 -8.46 -7.37
CA PRO A 104 6.98 -8.00 -7.44
C PRO A 104 5.94 -9.12 -7.58
N LEU A 105 6.37 -10.35 -7.87
CA LEU A 105 5.48 -11.52 -7.92
C LEU A 105 5.26 -12.14 -6.54
N MET A 106 6.13 -11.85 -5.57
CA MET A 106 5.98 -12.31 -4.19
C MET A 106 4.98 -11.41 -3.45
N PRO A 107 4.15 -11.94 -2.54
CA PRO A 107 3.38 -11.13 -1.61
C PRO A 107 4.32 -10.21 -0.82
N TYR A 108 4.03 -8.90 -0.79
CA TYR A 108 4.83 -7.93 -0.05
C TYR A 108 4.80 -8.21 1.46
N TRP A 109 3.61 -8.52 1.98
CA TRP A 109 3.43 -9.06 3.32
C TRP A 109 3.15 -10.56 3.25
N THR A 110 3.86 -11.33 4.08
CA THR A 110 3.65 -12.78 4.21
C THR A 110 3.44 -13.14 5.69
N PRO A 111 2.22 -13.55 6.10
CA PRO A 111 1.00 -13.58 5.29
C PRO A 111 0.49 -12.17 4.94
N PRO A 112 -0.39 -12.03 3.91
CA PRO A 112 -1.20 -10.84 3.73
C PRO A 112 -1.91 -10.42 5.03
N ARG A 113 -2.02 -9.11 5.27
CA ARG A 113 -2.65 -8.49 6.44
C ARG A 113 -4.18 -8.44 6.29
N GLY A 114 -4.67 -8.25 5.07
CA GLY A 114 -6.08 -8.16 4.71
C GLY A 114 -6.75 -9.52 4.49
N ARG A 115 -8.09 -9.51 4.48
CA ARG A 115 -8.93 -10.68 4.18
C ARG A 115 -9.40 -10.73 2.73
N PHE A 116 -9.04 -9.74 1.93
CA PHE A 116 -9.31 -9.74 0.50
C PHE A 116 -7.97 -9.84 -0.22
N VAL A 117 -7.79 -10.89 -1.01
CA VAL A 117 -6.56 -11.17 -1.75
C VAL A 117 -6.85 -11.41 -3.21
N CYS A 118 -5.88 -11.13 -4.08
CA CYS A 118 -6.07 -11.13 -5.53
C CYS A 118 -5.02 -11.99 -6.21
N LEU A 119 -5.44 -12.88 -7.09
CA LEU A 119 -4.58 -13.49 -8.10
C LEU A 119 -4.52 -12.56 -9.32
N PRO A 120 -3.35 -12.00 -9.68
CA PRO A 120 -3.23 -11.13 -10.84
C PRO A 120 -3.32 -11.94 -12.14
N ILE A 121 -3.98 -11.37 -13.14
CA ILE A 121 -4.23 -12.00 -14.45
C ILE A 121 -3.93 -10.98 -15.55
N VAL A 122 -3.23 -11.42 -16.60
CA VAL A 122 -2.95 -10.60 -17.79
C VAL A 122 -3.49 -11.30 -19.01
N LEU A 123 -4.32 -10.61 -19.79
CA LEU A 123 -4.84 -11.13 -21.05
C LEU A 123 -4.19 -10.35 -22.21
N SER A 124 -3.42 -11.04 -23.03
CA SER A 124 -2.65 -10.45 -24.13
C SER A 124 -3.28 -10.73 -25.49
N PHE A 125 -3.28 -9.72 -26.36
CA PHE A 125 -3.74 -9.84 -27.75
C PHE A 125 -2.70 -9.32 -28.73
N SER A 126 -2.66 -9.90 -29.93
CA SER A 126 -1.88 -9.37 -31.04
C SER A 126 -2.56 -8.19 -31.75
N ASP A 127 -3.90 -8.10 -31.67
CA ASP A 127 -4.71 -7.07 -32.32
C ASP A 127 -5.24 -6.06 -31.28
N ALA A 128 -4.85 -4.80 -31.43
CA ALA A 128 -5.22 -3.71 -30.53
C ALA A 128 -6.72 -3.36 -30.59
N ALA A 129 -7.38 -3.48 -31.74
CA ALA A 129 -8.79 -3.17 -31.89
C ALA A 129 -9.66 -4.23 -31.19
N VAL A 130 -9.26 -5.50 -31.28
CA VAL A 130 -9.90 -6.60 -30.54
C VAL A 130 -9.77 -6.38 -29.04
N ARG A 131 -8.56 -5.98 -28.57
CA ARG A 131 -8.30 -5.69 -27.16
C ARG A 131 -9.21 -4.57 -26.63
N GLU A 132 -9.33 -3.45 -27.36
CA GLU A 132 -10.13 -2.31 -26.92
C GLU A 132 -11.61 -2.66 -26.78
N ALA A 133 -12.19 -3.30 -27.81
CA ALA A 133 -13.58 -3.75 -27.76
C ALA A 133 -13.83 -4.74 -26.62
N LEU A 134 -12.89 -5.65 -26.38
CA LEU A 134 -12.99 -6.63 -25.30
C LEU A 134 -12.83 -6.00 -23.91
N SER A 135 -11.97 -4.99 -23.76
CA SER A 135 -11.79 -4.28 -22.49
C SER A 135 -13.11 -3.70 -21.98
N ALA A 136 -13.82 -2.95 -22.84
CA ALA A 136 -15.13 -2.39 -22.49
C ALA A 136 -16.17 -3.47 -22.18
N ARG A 137 -16.13 -4.59 -22.93
CA ARG A 137 -17.03 -5.72 -22.69
C ARG A 137 -16.76 -6.42 -21.36
N LEU A 138 -15.50 -6.59 -20.99
CA LEU A 138 -15.09 -7.19 -19.71
C LEU A 138 -15.51 -6.31 -18.53
N GLU A 139 -15.30 -4.99 -18.61
CA GLU A 139 -15.76 -4.04 -17.58
C GLU A 139 -17.27 -4.15 -17.34
N GLN A 140 -18.07 -4.22 -18.40
CA GLN A 140 -19.52 -4.37 -18.27
C GLN A 140 -19.93 -5.74 -17.71
N THR A 141 -19.28 -6.82 -18.15
CA THR A 141 -19.76 -8.19 -17.89
C THR A 141 -19.29 -8.72 -16.54
N LEU A 142 -18.03 -8.49 -16.17
CA LEU A 142 -17.44 -9.05 -14.95
C LEU A 142 -18.07 -8.47 -13.68
N PHE A 143 -18.57 -7.23 -13.74
CA PHE A 143 -19.31 -6.63 -12.64
C PHE A 143 -20.59 -7.44 -12.29
N GLU A 144 -21.29 -7.96 -13.29
CA GLU A 144 -22.58 -8.66 -13.10
C GLU A 144 -22.42 -10.18 -12.93
N THR A 145 -21.53 -10.80 -13.73
CA THR A 145 -21.44 -12.27 -13.84
C THR A 145 -20.05 -12.84 -13.60
N GLY A 146 -19.11 -12.02 -13.10
CA GLY A 146 -17.73 -12.43 -12.86
C GLY A 146 -17.49 -13.37 -11.68
N GLY A 147 -18.52 -13.95 -11.06
CA GLY A 147 -18.35 -14.85 -9.90
C GLY A 147 -17.53 -16.09 -10.26
N LEU A 148 -16.54 -16.43 -9.42
CA LEU A 148 -15.76 -17.66 -9.57
C LEU A 148 -16.60 -18.89 -9.23
N ARG A 149 -16.45 -19.94 -10.03
CA ARG A 149 -17.26 -21.16 -9.91
C ARG A 149 -16.67 -22.13 -8.86
N PRO A 150 -17.48 -23.06 -8.32
CA PRO A 150 -17.03 -23.98 -7.27
C PRO A 150 -15.73 -24.76 -7.55
N PRO A 151 -15.42 -25.21 -8.79
CA PRO A 151 -14.15 -25.90 -9.06
C PRO A 151 -12.90 -25.06 -8.77
N ALA A 152 -12.90 -23.78 -9.18
CA ALA A 152 -11.78 -22.87 -8.94
C ALA A 152 -11.62 -22.59 -7.44
N MET A 153 -12.73 -22.34 -6.75
CA MET A 153 -12.76 -22.10 -5.30
C MET A 153 -12.28 -23.33 -4.51
N GLY A 154 -12.75 -24.53 -4.87
CA GLY A 154 -12.33 -25.78 -4.24
C GLY A 154 -10.84 -26.09 -4.47
N THR A 155 -10.35 -25.85 -5.69
CA THR A 155 -8.92 -25.99 -5.99
C THR A 155 -8.09 -25.01 -5.16
N LEU A 156 -8.56 -23.77 -4.98
CA LEU A 156 -7.88 -22.82 -4.11
C LEU A 156 -7.78 -23.34 -2.68
N VAL A 157 -8.86 -23.86 -2.10
CA VAL A 157 -8.84 -24.48 -0.75
C VAL A 157 -7.77 -25.58 -0.68
N GLU A 158 -7.79 -26.53 -1.63
CA GLU A 158 -6.86 -27.65 -1.66
C GLU A 158 -5.38 -27.22 -1.72
N ILE A 159 -5.05 -26.20 -2.51
CA ILE A 159 -3.65 -25.79 -2.72
C ILE A 159 -3.17 -24.75 -1.70
N SER A 160 -4.06 -24.09 -0.97
CA SER A 160 -3.68 -22.96 -0.10
C SER A 160 -3.99 -23.16 1.38
N ASP A 161 -4.89 -24.10 1.71
CA ASP A 161 -5.49 -24.22 3.05
C ASP A 161 -6.23 -22.94 3.49
N LEU A 162 -6.64 -22.11 2.53
CA LEU A 162 -7.52 -20.97 2.75
C LEU A 162 -8.99 -21.40 2.70
N ASP A 163 -9.85 -20.65 3.38
CA ASP A 163 -11.31 -20.79 3.31
C ASP A 163 -11.92 -19.55 2.61
N PRO A 164 -12.03 -19.56 1.26
CA PRO A 164 -12.58 -18.46 0.51
C PRO A 164 -14.13 -18.48 0.58
N VAL A 165 -14.70 -17.38 1.06
CA VAL A 165 -16.15 -17.18 1.22
C VAL A 165 -16.78 -16.69 -0.08
N HIS A 166 -16.07 -15.80 -0.79
CA HIS A 166 -16.51 -15.23 -2.06
C HIS A 166 -15.33 -15.10 -3.01
N GLY A 167 -15.59 -15.26 -4.31
CA GLY A 167 -14.59 -15.16 -5.37
C GLY A 167 -15.16 -14.47 -6.59
N GLN A 168 -14.43 -13.50 -7.15
CA GLN A 168 -14.90 -12.71 -8.30
C GLN A 168 -13.74 -12.32 -9.23
N LEU A 169 -13.95 -12.49 -10.52
CA LEU A 169 -13.16 -11.91 -11.60
C LEU A 169 -13.51 -10.44 -11.77
N MET A 170 -12.49 -9.60 -11.84
CA MET A 170 -12.64 -8.15 -11.93
C MET A 170 -11.60 -7.56 -12.86
N THR A 171 -11.93 -6.42 -13.48
CA THR A 171 -10.91 -5.60 -14.13
C THR A 171 -10.07 -4.86 -13.08
N ARG A 172 -8.91 -4.33 -13.48
CA ARG A 172 -8.13 -3.44 -12.60
C ARG A 172 -8.95 -2.21 -12.16
N ALA A 173 -9.81 -1.68 -13.04
CA ALA A 173 -10.65 -0.54 -12.73
C ALA A 173 -11.69 -0.91 -11.65
N ASP A 174 -12.34 -2.07 -11.77
CA ASP A 174 -13.27 -2.57 -10.77
C ASP A 174 -12.61 -2.78 -9.41
N LEU A 175 -11.37 -3.32 -9.39
CA LEU A 175 -10.60 -3.47 -8.15
C LEU A 175 -10.34 -2.12 -7.48
N MET A 176 -9.95 -1.09 -8.24
CA MET A 176 -9.75 0.26 -7.70
C MET A 176 -11.07 0.85 -7.17
N ALA A 177 -12.18 0.64 -7.86
CA ALA A 177 -13.50 1.08 -7.41
C ALA A 177 -13.92 0.38 -6.11
N LEU A 178 -13.68 -0.93 -6.00
CA LEU A 178 -13.94 -1.71 -4.79
C LEU A 178 -13.14 -1.20 -3.60
N ILE A 179 -11.83 -0.97 -3.78
CA ILE A 179 -10.96 -0.41 -2.74
C ILE A 179 -11.50 0.95 -2.27
N LYS A 180 -11.84 1.84 -3.21
CA LYS A 180 -12.41 3.15 -2.88
C LYS A 180 -13.69 3.04 -2.06
N VAL A 181 -14.63 2.15 -2.44
CA VAL A 181 -15.87 1.91 -1.69
C VAL A 181 -15.58 1.37 -0.29
N GLN A 182 -14.60 0.47 -0.14
CA GLN A 182 -14.19 -0.06 1.17
C GLN A 182 -13.59 1.04 2.06
N LEU A 183 -12.73 1.91 1.51
CA LEU A 183 -12.20 3.06 2.21
C LEU A 183 -13.31 4.04 2.62
N ALA A 184 -14.28 4.31 1.74
CA ALA A 184 -15.43 5.13 2.07
C ALA A 184 -16.26 4.54 3.22
N GLY A 185 -16.50 3.22 3.21
CA GLY A 185 -17.17 2.51 4.31
C GLY A 185 -16.42 2.60 5.65
N ALA A 186 -15.10 2.77 5.61
CA ALA A 186 -14.24 2.98 6.78
C ALA A 186 -14.05 4.46 7.15
N GLY A 187 -14.69 5.41 6.46
CA GLY A 187 -14.50 6.85 6.68
C GLY A 187 -13.15 7.39 6.19
N LEU A 188 -12.48 6.66 5.29
CA LEU A 188 -11.15 6.97 4.76
C LEU A 188 -11.17 7.51 3.31
N ASP A 189 -12.35 7.72 2.72
CA ASP A 189 -12.47 8.28 1.35
C ASP A 189 -11.67 9.58 1.15
N PRO A 190 -11.63 10.54 2.10
CA PRO A 190 -10.81 11.75 1.94
C PRO A 190 -9.30 11.52 1.81
N PHE A 191 -8.80 10.33 2.14
CA PHE A 191 -7.38 9.95 2.06
C PHE A 191 -7.04 9.11 0.82
N TRP A 192 -8.03 8.78 -0.02
CA TRP A 192 -7.83 8.07 -1.29
C TRP A 192 -7.12 8.89 -2.40
N PRO A 193 -7.36 10.22 -2.57
CA PRO A 193 -6.83 10.95 -3.72
C PRO A 193 -5.31 10.83 -3.95
N PRO A 194 -4.45 10.80 -2.90
CA PRO A 194 -3.02 10.55 -3.08
C PRO A 194 -2.68 9.21 -3.75
N VAL A 195 -3.39 8.13 -3.40
CA VAL A 195 -3.21 6.81 -4.02
C VAL A 195 -3.73 6.82 -5.45
N GLU A 196 -4.91 7.39 -5.67
CA GLU A 196 -5.54 7.49 -7.00
C GLU A 196 -4.62 8.19 -8.00
N HIS A 197 -4.05 9.34 -7.62
CA HIS A 197 -3.13 10.10 -8.45
C HIS A 197 -1.84 9.32 -8.74
N ALA A 198 -1.24 8.70 -7.72
CA ALA A 198 -0.03 7.89 -7.89
C ALA A 198 -0.24 6.73 -8.90
N VAL A 199 -1.45 6.17 -8.97
CA VAL A 199 -1.78 5.06 -9.87
C VAL A 199 -2.20 5.53 -11.26
N LEU A 200 -3.00 6.60 -11.36
CA LEU A 200 -3.63 7.02 -12.62
C LEU A 200 -2.85 8.11 -13.36
N GLN A 201 -2.19 9.00 -12.62
CA GLN A 201 -1.53 10.19 -13.17
C GLN A 201 -0.10 10.39 -12.63
N PRO A 202 0.75 9.34 -12.51
CA PRO A 202 2.07 9.47 -11.88
C PRO A 202 3.05 10.42 -12.59
N GLN A 203 2.76 10.79 -13.84
CA GLN A 203 3.58 11.67 -14.65
C GLN A 203 3.13 13.15 -14.58
N GLN A 204 2.12 13.46 -13.77
CA GLN A 204 1.61 14.82 -13.61
C GLN A 204 1.95 15.32 -12.20
N PRO A 205 2.70 16.43 -12.06
CA PRO A 205 2.89 17.05 -10.75
C PRO A 205 1.54 17.62 -10.26
N VAL A 206 1.27 17.47 -8.96
CA VAL A 206 0.07 18.01 -8.33
C VAL A 206 0.34 18.30 -6.85
N THR A 207 -0.35 19.30 -6.32
CA THR A 207 -0.43 19.56 -4.89
C THR A 207 -1.85 19.23 -4.43
N LEU A 208 -1.97 18.44 -3.36
CA LEU A 208 -3.24 18.10 -2.74
C LEU A 208 -3.35 18.73 -1.36
N GLU A 209 -4.49 19.35 -1.09
CA GLU A 209 -4.92 19.69 0.27
C GLU A 209 -5.75 18.53 0.82
N LEU A 210 -5.25 17.90 1.88
CA LEU A 210 -5.83 16.74 2.55
C LEU A 210 -6.51 17.17 3.85
N PRO A 211 -7.27 16.27 4.52
CA PRO A 211 -7.91 16.60 5.79
C PRO A 211 -6.96 17.21 6.81
N GLY A 212 -7.50 18.07 7.69
CA GLY A 212 -6.69 18.76 8.70
C GLY A 212 -5.74 19.82 8.13
N GLY A 213 -5.83 20.17 6.84
CA GLY A 213 -4.95 21.14 6.20
C GLY A 213 -3.57 20.58 5.85
N LEU A 214 -3.41 19.25 5.84
CA LEU A 214 -2.17 18.60 5.41
C LEU A 214 -1.96 18.84 3.91
N VAL A 215 -0.78 19.31 3.53
CA VAL A 215 -0.40 19.52 2.13
C VAL A 215 0.49 18.37 1.68
N ALA A 216 0.19 17.82 0.50
CA ALA A 216 0.96 16.76 -0.14
C ALA A 216 1.34 17.17 -1.56
N ASP A 217 2.63 17.16 -1.86
CA ASP A 217 3.18 17.49 -3.19
C ASP A 217 3.65 16.21 -3.90
N TRP A 218 3.19 15.97 -5.13
CA TRP A 218 3.63 14.81 -5.92
C TRP A 218 4.92 15.13 -6.67
N ASN A 219 5.99 14.43 -6.32
CA ASN A 219 7.27 14.53 -7.00
C ASN A 219 7.38 13.45 -8.10
N VAL A 220 7.28 13.89 -9.36
CA VAL A 220 7.31 13.02 -10.54
C VAL A 220 8.64 12.27 -10.66
N ASP A 221 9.76 12.94 -10.37
CA ASP A 221 11.11 12.36 -10.51
C ASP A 221 11.38 11.33 -9.42
N ALA A 222 10.90 11.58 -8.19
CA ALA A 222 11.02 10.65 -7.07
C ALA A 222 9.98 9.51 -7.13
N GLY A 223 8.88 9.70 -7.85
CA GLY A 223 7.76 8.77 -7.92
C GLY A 223 7.04 8.61 -6.57
N GLY A 224 6.90 9.69 -5.81
CA GLY A 224 6.35 9.66 -4.46
C GLY A 224 5.83 11.00 -3.95
N TRP A 225 5.10 10.95 -2.83
CA TRP A 225 4.55 12.11 -2.15
C TRP A 225 5.55 12.75 -1.19
N GLU A 226 5.56 14.07 -1.16
CA GLU A 226 6.22 14.90 -0.15
C GLU A 226 5.14 15.49 0.74
N LEU A 227 5.09 15.10 2.01
CA LEU A 227 4.09 15.55 2.98
C LEU A 227 4.69 16.66 3.85
N ASP A 228 4.06 17.84 3.86
CA ASP A 228 4.55 18.99 4.63
C ASP A 228 4.32 18.76 6.13
N PHE A 229 5.40 18.43 6.83
CA PHE A 229 5.43 18.20 8.26
C PHE A 229 5.65 19.50 9.03
N VAL A 230 4.74 19.78 9.96
CA VAL A 230 4.78 20.95 10.85
C VAL A 230 4.85 20.49 12.32
N PRO A 231 5.90 20.82 13.08
CA PRO A 231 5.97 20.54 14.51
C PRO A 231 5.04 21.45 15.31
N TYR A 232 4.61 21.00 16.49
CA TYR A 232 3.59 21.71 17.29
C TYR A 232 3.92 23.19 17.57
N HIS A 233 5.17 23.52 17.92
CA HIS A 233 5.54 24.91 18.24
C HIS A 233 5.49 25.87 17.05
N ALA A 234 5.51 25.35 15.83
CA ALA A 234 5.42 26.13 14.60
C ALA A 234 4.02 26.05 13.97
N ALA A 235 3.20 25.09 14.40
CA ALA A 235 1.80 25.04 14.06
C ALA A 235 1.09 26.17 14.82
N ASP A 236 0.73 27.25 14.12
CA ASP A 236 -0.03 28.38 14.66
C ASP A 236 -1.48 27.96 14.95
N CYS A 237 -1.66 27.02 15.87
CA CYS A 237 -2.93 26.41 16.22
C CYS A 237 -2.95 25.88 17.66
N ASP A 238 -4.13 25.51 18.14
CA ASP A 238 -4.28 24.88 19.46
C ASP A 238 -3.99 23.37 19.42
N ALA A 239 -3.91 22.75 20.60
CA ALA A 239 -3.65 21.32 20.76
C ALA A 239 -4.67 20.42 20.03
N ALA A 240 -5.94 20.83 19.98
CA ALA A 240 -7.00 20.05 19.36
C ALA A 240 -6.90 20.09 17.82
N ALA A 241 -6.66 21.27 17.26
CA ALA A 241 -6.39 21.47 15.84
C ALA A 241 -5.14 20.70 15.40
N TYR A 242 -4.06 20.76 16.18
CA TYR A 242 -2.85 19.99 15.90
C TYR A 242 -3.09 18.48 15.95
N ALA A 243 -3.87 17.99 16.92
CA ALA A 243 -4.25 16.59 16.99
C ALA A 243 -5.05 16.14 15.75
N LEU A 244 -5.94 16.98 15.21
CA LEU A 244 -6.65 16.70 13.97
C LEU A 244 -5.70 16.61 12.76
N TRP A 245 -4.77 17.55 12.64
CA TRP A 245 -3.74 17.53 11.60
C TRP A 245 -2.85 16.27 11.69
N LEU A 246 -2.37 15.93 12.89
CA LEU A 246 -1.53 14.75 13.11
C LEU A 246 -2.28 13.44 12.83
N ARG A 247 -3.58 13.39 13.16
CA ARG A 247 -4.44 12.26 12.77
C ARG A 247 -4.52 12.13 11.26
N ALA A 248 -4.72 13.23 10.55
CA ALA A 248 -4.78 13.22 9.10
C ALA A 248 -3.45 12.78 8.47
N LEU A 249 -2.30 13.27 8.97
CA LEU A 249 -0.98 12.79 8.54
C LEU A 249 -0.85 11.27 8.69
N ARG A 250 -1.24 10.72 9.85
CA ARG A 250 -1.16 9.28 10.13
C ARG A 250 -2.11 8.45 9.27
N GLN A 251 -3.32 8.94 9.01
CA GLN A 251 -4.28 8.26 8.16
C GLN A 251 -3.83 8.28 6.69
N THR A 252 -3.32 9.41 6.20
CA THR A 252 -2.75 9.53 4.86
C THR A 252 -1.59 8.55 4.67
N THR A 253 -0.61 8.56 5.58
CA THR A 253 0.58 7.70 5.49
C THR A 253 0.22 6.22 5.58
N ALA A 254 -0.68 5.82 6.48
CA ALA A 254 -1.17 4.45 6.55
C ALA A 254 -1.89 3.99 5.26
N VAL A 255 -2.67 4.88 4.62
CA VAL A 255 -3.31 4.59 3.33
C VAL A 255 -2.27 4.47 2.22
N LEU A 256 -1.28 5.36 2.16
CA LEU A 256 -0.17 5.28 1.19
C LEU A 256 0.63 3.98 1.35
N GLU A 257 1.00 3.63 2.57
CA GLU A 257 1.77 2.42 2.90
C GLU A 257 1.03 1.13 2.60
N SER A 258 -0.27 1.05 2.91
CA SER A 258 -1.08 -0.12 2.57
C SER A 258 -1.22 -0.34 1.05
N HIS A 259 -0.98 0.72 0.25
CA HIS A 259 -0.96 0.65 -1.22
C HIS A 259 0.45 0.69 -1.80
N LEU A 260 1.48 0.60 -0.95
CA LEU A 260 2.89 0.65 -1.32
C LEU A 260 3.21 1.86 -2.23
N VAL A 261 2.59 3.00 -1.92
CA VAL A 261 2.87 4.28 -2.56
C VAL A 261 3.94 4.97 -1.74
N ARG A 262 5.04 5.35 -2.41
CA ARG A 262 6.14 6.03 -1.75
C ARG A 262 5.70 7.38 -1.23
N TRP A 263 6.17 7.71 -0.05
CA TRP A 263 6.03 9.02 0.55
C TRP A 263 7.24 9.33 1.41
N ARG A 264 7.45 10.62 1.66
CA ARG A 264 8.39 11.12 2.67
C ARG A 264 7.79 12.35 3.32
N ALA A 265 8.13 12.57 4.58
CA ALA A 265 7.91 13.88 5.18
C ALA A 265 8.97 14.85 4.62
N ASP A 266 8.54 16.08 4.39
CA ASP A 266 9.42 17.23 4.20
C ASP A 266 9.00 18.32 5.20
N SER A 267 9.84 19.30 5.47
CA SER A 267 9.44 20.44 6.30
C SER A 267 10.03 21.74 5.76
N ARG A 268 9.17 22.74 5.60
CA ARG A 268 9.58 24.09 5.19
C ARG A 268 10.18 24.90 6.33
N ILE A 269 10.22 24.35 7.54
CA ILE A 269 10.72 25.03 8.74
C ILE A 269 12.19 24.67 8.94
N GLU A 270 13.07 25.66 8.84
CA GLU A 270 14.53 25.49 8.91
C GLU A 270 15.02 24.78 10.18
N ALA A 271 14.30 24.95 11.30
CA ALA A 271 14.63 24.32 12.59
C ALA A 271 14.22 22.85 12.70
N VAL A 272 13.60 22.27 11.65
CA VAL A 272 13.17 20.87 11.61
C VAL A 272 14.20 20.05 10.84
N GLU A 273 14.81 19.10 11.53
CA GLU A 273 15.70 18.10 10.94
C GLU A 273 14.95 16.76 10.82
N ILE A 274 14.70 16.30 9.60
CA ILE A 274 14.13 14.97 9.37
C ILE A 274 15.27 13.95 9.31
N ASP A 275 15.14 12.86 10.05
CA ASP A 275 16.06 11.72 10.00
C ASP A 275 16.31 11.28 8.55
N PRO A 276 17.54 10.89 8.14
CA PRO A 276 17.82 10.49 6.76
C PRO A 276 16.96 9.33 6.23
N GLN A 277 16.39 8.49 7.11
CA GLN A 277 15.46 7.43 6.73
C GLN A 277 13.99 7.87 6.82
N GLY A 278 13.72 9.13 7.17
CA GLY A 278 12.38 9.70 7.28
C GLY A 278 11.60 9.24 8.51
N ARG A 279 12.24 8.59 9.49
CA ARG A 279 11.55 7.89 10.58
C ARG A 279 11.04 8.81 11.69
N TRP A 280 11.70 9.94 11.91
CA TRP A 280 11.28 10.97 12.85
C TRP A 280 11.80 12.34 12.44
N ALA A 281 11.13 13.38 12.93
CA ALA A 281 11.58 14.76 12.81
C ALA A 281 12.09 15.26 14.17
N CYS A 282 13.21 15.97 14.19
CA CYS A 282 13.81 16.59 15.35
C CYS A 282 13.70 18.11 15.27
N CYS A 283 13.29 18.74 16.36
CA CYS A 283 13.25 20.20 16.48
C CYS A 283 14.07 20.66 17.67
N ASP A 284 14.86 21.70 17.47
CA ASP A 284 15.56 22.37 18.56
C ASP A 284 14.67 23.42 19.23
N LEU A 285 14.40 23.23 20.52
CA LEU A 285 13.52 24.10 21.32
C LEU A 285 14.30 25.08 22.21
N GLY A 286 15.61 25.22 21.99
CA GLY A 286 16.48 26.16 22.69
C GLY A 286 17.41 25.54 23.75
N PRO A 287 18.26 26.36 24.39
CA PRO A 287 19.19 25.90 25.41
C PRO A 287 18.45 25.43 26.68
N ALA A 288 18.95 24.37 27.31
CA ALA A 288 18.39 23.86 28.57
C ALA A 288 19.45 23.12 29.41
N ALA A 289 19.25 23.11 30.73
CA ALA A 289 20.11 22.35 31.64
C ALA A 289 19.89 20.84 31.46
N PRO A 290 20.96 20.02 31.47
CA PRO A 290 20.82 18.57 31.41
C PRO A 290 19.96 18.04 32.56
N SER A 291 19.00 17.16 32.24
CA SER A 291 18.09 16.57 33.23
C SER A 291 18.22 15.05 33.35
N GLY A 292 18.76 14.38 32.33
CA GLY A 292 18.71 12.91 32.21
C GLY A 292 17.29 12.36 32.04
N ARG A 293 16.29 13.22 31.84
CA ARG A 293 14.86 12.86 31.72
C ARG A 293 14.31 13.35 30.38
N ALA A 294 13.44 12.54 29.79
CA ALA A 294 12.62 12.94 28.67
C ALA A 294 11.13 12.79 29.01
N SER A 295 10.32 13.62 28.39
CA SER A 295 8.87 13.57 28.43
C SER A 295 8.34 12.89 27.18
N ILE A 296 7.49 11.90 27.34
CA ILE A 296 6.64 11.35 26.28
C ILE A 296 5.38 12.20 26.24
N VAL A 297 5.31 13.14 25.30
CA VAL A 297 4.19 14.07 25.14
C VAL A 297 3.10 13.37 24.34
N GLN A 298 1.90 13.28 24.91
CA GLN A 298 0.77 12.55 24.35
C GLN A 298 -0.49 13.40 24.35
N HIS A 299 -1.37 13.15 23.39
CA HIS A 299 -2.74 13.68 23.37
C HIS A 299 -3.74 12.55 23.61
N PRO A 300 -4.83 12.77 24.36
CA PRO A 300 -5.83 11.73 24.64
C PRO A 300 -6.36 11.03 23.38
N ASP A 301 -6.60 11.78 22.32
CA ASP A 301 -7.29 11.24 21.12
C ASP A 301 -6.36 10.77 19.99
N VAL A 302 -5.06 11.08 20.06
CA VAL A 302 -4.09 10.68 19.02
C VAL A 302 -2.84 9.99 19.58
N GLY A 303 -2.76 9.80 20.90
CA GLY A 303 -1.66 9.13 21.55
C GLY A 303 -0.37 9.96 21.49
N LEU A 304 0.75 9.30 21.24
CA LEU A 304 2.06 9.92 21.18
C LEU A 304 2.10 11.07 20.15
N ILE A 305 2.59 12.24 20.58
CA ILE A 305 2.95 13.36 19.69
C ILE A 305 4.45 13.35 19.47
N ALA A 306 5.22 13.42 20.56
CA ALA A 306 6.67 13.57 20.51
C ALA A 306 7.35 13.10 21.80
N TYR A 307 8.65 12.83 21.71
CA TYR A 307 9.55 12.78 22.85
C TYR A 307 10.21 14.14 23.02
N ALA A 308 10.26 14.70 24.23
CA ALA A 308 10.92 15.97 24.52
C ALA A 308 11.98 15.77 25.61
N GLY A 309 13.24 16.11 25.34
CA GLY A 309 14.34 15.90 26.29
C GLY A 309 15.49 16.88 26.07
N VAL A 310 16.46 16.90 26.99
CA VAL A 310 17.65 17.74 26.87
C VAL A 310 18.83 16.90 26.41
N ILE A 311 19.35 17.19 25.21
CA ILE A 311 20.47 16.48 24.59
C ILE A 311 21.52 17.50 24.18
N GLY A 312 22.77 17.30 24.62
CA GLY A 312 23.87 18.22 24.31
C GLY A 312 23.64 19.65 24.82
N GLY A 313 22.95 19.81 25.97
CA GLY A 313 22.61 21.11 26.54
C GLY A 313 21.51 21.88 25.81
N ARG A 314 20.79 21.21 24.89
CA ARG A 314 19.67 21.78 24.14
C ARG A 314 18.42 20.95 24.34
N ARG A 315 17.29 21.61 24.56
CA ARG A 315 15.99 20.95 24.60
C ARG A 315 15.60 20.61 23.16
N LYS A 316 15.29 19.35 22.91
CA LYS A 316 14.90 18.84 21.60
C LYS A 316 13.56 18.11 21.70
N ALA A 317 12.76 18.23 20.64
CA ALA A 317 11.55 17.44 20.45
C ALA A 317 11.72 16.51 19.25
N PHE A 318 11.38 15.24 19.42
CA PHE A 318 11.44 14.20 18.40
C PHE A 318 10.02 13.71 18.11
N TYR A 319 9.55 13.95 16.89
CA TYR A 319 8.23 13.58 16.40
C TYR A 319 8.34 12.31 15.57
N PRO A 320 7.84 11.17 16.04
CA PRO A 320 7.84 9.94 15.27
C PRO A 320 6.93 10.08 14.04
N LEU A 321 7.50 9.77 12.88
CA LEU A 321 6.79 9.71 11.60
C LEU A 321 6.49 8.27 11.19
N ASP A 322 7.32 7.34 11.65
CA ASP A 322 7.18 5.89 11.50
C ASP A 322 6.97 5.25 12.89
N GLN A 323 5.94 4.41 13.02
CA GLN A 323 5.63 3.71 14.27
C GLN A 323 6.61 2.58 14.57
N ASP A 324 7.15 1.93 13.53
CA ASP A 324 8.09 0.81 13.69
C ASP A 324 9.47 1.31 14.18
N ALA A 325 9.71 2.62 14.14
CA ALA A 325 10.94 3.27 14.56
C ALA A 325 10.96 3.73 16.02
N LEU A 326 9.87 3.56 16.78
CA LEU A 326 9.75 4.06 18.16
C LEU A 326 10.79 3.46 19.11
N ASP A 327 11.00 2.15 19.04
CA ASP A 327 11.98 1.46 19.89
C ASP A 327 13.42 1.91 19.56
N ALA A 328 13.71 2.14 18.28
CA ALA A 328 14.99 2.66 17.83
C ALA A 328 15.22 4.09 18.33
N LEU A 329 14.21 4.95 18.23
CA LEU A 329 14.27 6.31 18.76
C LEU A 329 14.49 6.32 20.28
N GLU A 330 13.76 5.50 21.04
CA GLU A 330 14.00 5.39 22.49
C GLU A 330 15.41 4.91 22.82
N ALA A 331 15.95 3.96 22.06
CA ALA A 331 17.32 3.50 22.22
C ALA A 331 18.35 4.61 21.94
N ASP A 332 18.14 5.40 20.88
CA ASP A 332 19.01 6.54 20.53
C ASP A 332 18.96 7.64 21.59
N LEU A 333 17.77 7.92 22.14
CA LEU A 333 17.61 8.86 23.25
C LEU A 333 18.32 8.37 24.51
N ARG A 334 18.25 7.07 24.83
CA ARG A 334 18.99 6.47 25.95
C ARG A 334 20.50 6.56 25.76
N ALA A 335 20.98 6.26 24.55
CA ALA A 335 22.40 6.39 24.20
C ALA A 335 22.89 7.84 24.32
N SER A 336 21.99 8.82 24.17
CA SER A 336 22.26 10.25 24.31
C SER A 336 22.20 10.78 25.75
N GLY A 337 22.03 9.91 26.75
CA GLY A 337 22.03 10.26 28.17
C GLY A 337 20.66 10.46 28.81
N ILE A 338 19.58 10.04 28.17
CA ILE A 338 18.24 9.99 28.78
C ILE A 338 18.07 8.68 29.54
N GLU A 339 17.86 8.75 30.85
CA GLU A 339 17.72 7.58 31.71
C GLU A 339 16.25 7.27 32.02
N GLN A 340 15.39 8.28 32.03
CA GLN A 340 13.98 8.15 32.45
C GLN A 340 13.03 8.83 31.46
N PHE A 341 11.87 8.21 31.27
CA PHE A 341 10.80 8.68 30.38
C PHE A 341 9.51 8.86 31.17
N ASP A 342 9.01 10.09 31.23
CA ASP A 342 7.77 10.45 31.93
C ASP A 342 6.66 10.74 30.92
N ARG A 343 5.48 10.15 31.08
CA ARG A 343 4.33 10.47 30.21
C ARG A 343 3.63 11.74 30.67
N THR A 344 3.25 12.59 29.71
CA THR A 344 2.57 13.86 29.99
C THR A 344 1.66 14.28 28.84
N ALA A 345 0.60 15.03 29.18
CA ALA A 345 -0.27 15.70 28.21
C ALA A 345 0.04 17.20 28.05
N ALA A 346 1.17 17.65 28.63
CA ALA A 346 1.59 19.05 28.65
C ALA A 346 2.30 19.41 27.33
N LEU A 347 1.56 19.93 26.35
CA LEU A 347 2.10 20.32 25.04
C LEU A 347 2.98 21.59 25.09
N ASP A 348 2.89 22.39 26.16
CA ASP A 348 3.78 23.53 26.43
C ASP A 348 5.25 23.12 26.52
N LEU A 349 5.54 21.86 26.82
CA LEU A 349 6.90 21.30 26.76
C LEU A 349 7.48 21.32 25.35
N LEU A 350 6.64 21.36 24.32
CA LEU A 350 7.03 21.42 22.93
C LEU A 350 7.18 22.87 22.43
N ALA A 351 6.70 23.88 23.17
CA ALA A 351 6.81 25.28 22.78
C ALA A 351 8.25 25.79 22.88
N THR A 352 8.62 26.73 22.00
CA THR A 352 9.88 27.48 22.12
C THR A 352 9.82 28.40 23.35
N SER A 353 10.97 28.54 24.02
CA SER A 353 11.13 29.37 25.23
C SER A 353 11.35 30.84 24.92
#